data_AF-A0A938MR71-F1
#
_entry.id   AF-A0A938MR71-F1
#
_cell.length_a   1.000
_cell.length_b   1.000
_cell.length_c   1.000
_cell.angle_alpha   90.00
_cell.angle_beta   90.00
_cell.angle_gamma   90.00
#
_symmetry.space_group_name_H-M   'P 1'
#
loop_
_entity.id
_entity.type
_entity.pdbx_description
1 polymer ?
#
loop_
_entity_poly.entity_id
_entity_poly.type
_entity_poly.pdbx_seq_one_letter_code
_entity_poly.pdbx_strand_id
1 'polypeptide(L)'
;MSCVAWGLRRPENKEKLAGILTYHVVAGKVMAADVVKLTKAKTVQGSEVKIKVTEGKVTVDNANVVKTDIVCGNGVIHVIDAVILPK
;
A
#
# COMPACT_ATOMS: atom_id res chain seq x y z
N MET A 1 14.15 28.13 -7.66
CA MET A 1 13.08 27.65 -6.77
C MET A 1 11.76 27.75 -7.53
N SER A 2 10.90 26.73 -7.48
CA SER A 2 9.58 26.62 -8.17
C SER A 2 9.60 26.05 -9.60
N CYS A 3 9.46 24.73 -9.72
CA CYS A 3 8.97 24.07 -10.96
C CYS A 3 8.32 22.70 -10.67
N VAL A 4 8.69 22.04 -9.57
CA VAL A 4 8.16 20.71 -9.20
C VAL A 4 6.68 20.72 -8.75
N ALA A 5 6.13 21.86 -8.35
CA ALA A 5 4.77 21.93 -7.78
C ALA A 5 3.63 22.00 -8.82
N TRP A 6 3.93 22.22 -10.11
CA TRP A 6 2.90 22.45 -11.15
C TRP A 6 2.85 21.37 -12.24
N GLY A 7 3.61 20.28 -12.09
CA GLY A 7 3.63 19.15 -13.04
C GLY A 7 2.55 18.09 -12.79
N LEU A 8 2.03 17.98 -11.56
CA LEU A 8 1.18 16.88 -11.12
C LEU A 8 -0.33 17.03 -11.42
N ARG A 9 -0.78 18.17 -11.97
CA ARG A 9 -2.18 18.38 -12.40
C ARG A 9 -2.44 18.08 -13.88
N ARG A 10 -1.44 17.61 -14.64
CA ARG A 10 -1.59 17.33 -16.07
C ARG A 10 -2.29 15.98 -16.28
N PRO A 11 -3.29 15.89 -17.17
CA PRO A 11 -4.09 14.68 -17.38
C PRO A 11 -3.27 13.47 -17.84
N GLU A 12 -2.12 13.67 -18.50
CA GLU A 12 -1.19 12.59 -18.91
C GLU A 12 -0.60 11.78 -17.76
N ASN A 13 -0.48 12.34 -16.55
CA ASN A 13 0.08 11.60 -15.41
C ASN A 13 -0.98 10.93 -14.54
N LYS A 14 -2.27 11.06 -14.88
CA LYS A 14 -3.36 10.41 -14.13
C LYS A 14 -3.24 8.89 -14.15
N GLU A 15 -2.76 8.31 -15.25
CA GLU A 15 -2.57 6.86 -15.35
C GLU A 15 -1.41 6.37 -14.45
N LYS A 16 -0.31 7.12 -14.38
CA LYS A 16 0.79 6.83 -13.44
C LYS A 16 0.32 6.97 -12.00
N LEU A 17 -0.47 8.00 -11.69
CA LEU A 17 -1.04 8.20 -10.36
C LEU A 17 -2.03 7.08 -10.01
N ALA A 18 -2.86 6.66 -10.96
CA ALA A 18 -3.78 5.53 -10.79
C ALA A 18 -3.03 4.22 -10.55
N GLY A 19 -1.91 3.99 -11.24
CA GLY A 19 -1.02 2.85 -10.98
C GLY A 19 -0.46 2.84 -9.56
N ILE A 20 0.00 4.00 -9.06
CA ILE A 20 0.51 4.11 -7.68
C ILE A 20 -0.62 3.89 -6.65
N LEU A 21 -1.80 4.45 -6.88
CA LEU A 21 -2.95 4.29 -5.98
C LEU A 21 -3.44 2.84 -5.97
N THR A 22 -3.53 2.19 -7.12
CA THR A 22 -3.92 0.77 -7.23
C THR A 22 -2.86 -0.18 -6.67
N TYR A 23 -1.60 0.22 -6.63
CA TYR A 23 -0.53 -0.52 -5.97
C TYR A 23 -0.65 -0.47 -4.44
N HIS A 24 -1.21 0.60 -3.86
CA HIS A 24 -1.48 0.68 -2.43
C HIS A 24 -2.73 -0.10 -2.00
N VAL A 25 -3.53 -0.57 -2.95
CA VAL A 25 -4.78 -1.29 -2.67
C VAL A 25 -4.58 -2.76 -2.94
N VAL A 26 -4.81 -3.58 -1.91
CA VAL A 26 -4.93 -5.03 -2.04
C VAL A 26 -6.42 -5.36 -2.05
N ALA A 27 -6.88 -6.04 -3.10
CA ALA A 27 -8.26 -6.50 -3.16
C ALA A 27 -8.46 -7.69 -2.20
N GLY A 28 -9.18 -7.46 -1.11
CA GLY A 28 -9.53 -8.49 -0.15
C GLY A 28 -9.64 -7.95 1.27
N LYS A 29 -10.46 -8.61 2.10
CA LYS A 29 -10.42 -8.40 3.54
C LYS A 29 -9.27 -9.21 4.11
N VAL A 30 -8.11 -8.57 4.25
CA VAL A 30 -6.94 -9.20 4.90
C VAL A 30 -6.80 -8.59 6.28
N MET A 31 -7.16 -9.36 7.31
CA MET A 31 -6.97 -8.97 8.71
C MET A 31 -5.49 -9.12 9.09
N ALA A 32 -5.03 -8.44 10.15
CA ALA A 32 -3.63 -8.58 10.57
C ALA A 32 -3.24 -10.04 10.84
N ALA A 33 -4.18 -10.84 11.37
CA ALA A 33 -4.00 -12.27 11.62
C ALA A 33 -3.74 -13.10 10.34
N ASP A 34 -4.22 -12.63 9.19
CA ASP A 34 -3.95 -13.24 7.88
C ASP A 34 -2.70 -12.63 7.26
N VAL A 35 -2.50 -11.31 7.41
CA VAL A 35 -1.28 -10.61 6.97
C VAL A 35 -0.05 -11.25 7.60
N VAL A 36 -0.10 -11.68 8.86
CA VAL A 36 1.06 -12.31 9.51
C VAL A 36 1.39 -13.71 9.00
N LYS A 37 0.42 -14.39 8.38
CA LYS A 37 0.60 -15.71 7.76
C LYS A 37 1.03 -15.60 6.29
N LEU A 38 0.80 -14.44 5.69
CA LEU A 38 1.11 -14.15 4.30
C LEU A 38 2.49 -13.51 4.19
N THR A 39 3.34 -14.06 3.33
CA THR A 39 4.65 -13.47 2.99
C THR A 39 4.57 -12.54 1.78
N LYS A 40 3.46 -12.61 1.03
CA LYS A 40 3.20 -11.80 -0.15
C LYS A 40 1.70 -11.51 -0.26
N ALA A 41 1.35 -10.33 -0.75
CA ALA A 41 -0.02 -10.00 -1.13
C ALA A 41 -0.05 -9.43 -2.55
N LYS A 42 -1.07 -9.80 -3.31
CA LYS A 42 -1.26 -9.30 -4.68
C LYS A 42 -2.08 -8.01 -4.65
N THR A 43 -1.52 -6.93 -5.18
CA THR A 43 -2.20 -5.63 -5.29
C THR A 43 -3.19 -5.64 -6.45
N VAL A 44 -4.13 -4.68 -6.45
CA VAL A 44 -5.08 -4.47 -7.56
C VAL A 44 -4.36 -4.13 -8.86
N GLN A 45 -3.20 -3.48 -8.77
CA GLN A 45 -2.35 -3.18 -9.92
C GLN A 45 -1.74 -4.45 -10.56
N GLY A 46 -1.79 -5.60 -9.88
CA GLY A 46 -1.29 -6.88 -10.37
C GLY A 46 0.10 -7.26 -9.84
N SER A 47 0.82 -6.30 -9.28
CA SER A 47 2.12 -6.53 -8.64
C SER A 47 1.98 -7.11 -7.23
N GLU A 48 2.95 -7.92 -6.83
CA GLU A 48 3.03 -8.47 -5.47
C GLU A 48 3.78 -7.51 -4.54
N VAL A 49 3.22 -7.24 -3.36
CA VAL A 49 3.93 -6.58 -2.25
C VAL A 49 4.45 -7.66 -1.29
N LYS A 50 5.68 -7.48 -0.81
CA LYS A 50 6.25 -8.41 0.18
C LYS A 50 5.85 -8.00 1.58
N ILE A 51 5.33 -8.93 2.34
CA ILE A 51 4.97 -8.73 3.74
C ILE A 51 6.01 -9.49 4.57
N LYS A 52 6.63 -8.78 5.51
CA LYS A 52 7.51 -9.36 6.52
C LYS A 52 6.90 -9.12 7.89
N VAL A 53 6.97 -10.14 8.73
CA VAL A 53 6.63 -10.02 10.14
C VAL A 53 7.91 -10.26 10.92
N THR A 54 8.30 -9.30 11.75
CA THR A 54 9.46 -9.45 12.63
C THR A 54 9.03 -9.00 14.01
N GLU A 55 9.05 -9.94 14.97
CA GLU A 55 8.73 -9.68 16.38
C GLU A 55 7.36 -8.98 16.59
N GLY A 56 6.34 -9.37 15.81
CA GLY A 56 5.00 -8.79 15.89
C GLY A 56 4.84 -7.45 15.15
N LYS A 57 5.91 -6.90 14.55
CA LYS A 57 5.82 -5.76 13.63
C LYS A 57 5.67 -6.27 12.21
N VAL A 58 4.66 -5.74 11.52
CA VAL A 58 4.43 -6.01 10.10
C VAL A 58 5.11 -4.92 9.28
N THR A 59 5.88 -5.33 8.27
CA THR A 59 6.56 -4.46 7.32
C THR A 59 6.11 -4.86 5.91
N VAL A 60 5.64 -3.89 5.13
CA VAL A 60 5.23 -4.11 3.73
C VAL A 60 6.27 -3.45 2.83
N ASP A 61 7.07 -4.27 2.15
CA ASP A 61 8.27 -3.92 1.36
C ASP A 61 9.32 -3.09 2.13
N ASN A 62 9.09 -1.79 2.32
CA ASN A 62 9.92 -0.87 3.09
C ASN A 62 9.10 0.05 4.03
N ALA A 63 7.79 -0.15 4.12
CA ALA A 63 6.90 0.62 4.96
C ALA A 63 6.55 -0.18 6.22
N ASN A 64 6.68 0.44 7.39
CA ASN A 64 6.26 -0.17 8.64
C ASN A 64 4.78 0.06 8.85
N VAL A 65 4.08 -0.99 9.28
CA VAL A 65 2.69 -0.86 9.69
C VAL A 65 2.65 -0.27 11.11
N VAL A 66 2.17 0.97 11.20
CA VAL A 66 2.02 1.71 12.46
C VAL A 66 0.74 1.29 13.19
N LYS A 67 -0.32 0.99 12.44
CA LYS A 67 -1.62 0.63 13.00
C LYS A 67 -2.30 -0.40 12.12
N THR A 68 -2.72 -1.52 12.68
CA THR A 68 -3.47 -2.56 11.97
C THR A 68 -4.95 -2.56 12.39
N ASP A 69 -5.77 -3.32 11.68
CA ASP A 69 -7.13 -3.73 12.09
C ASP A 69 -8.13 -2.59 12.28
N ILE A 70 -8.01 -1.54 11.45
CA ILE A 70 -9.06 -0.53 11.36
C ILE A 70 -10.19 -1.11 10.52
N VAL A 71 -11.21 -1.65 11.18
CA VAL A 71 -12.39 -2.22 10.52
C VAL A 71 -13.23 -1.08 9.96
N CYS A 72 -13.40 -1.06 8.64
CA CYS A 72 -14.33 -0.19 7.94
C CYS A 72 -15.43 -1.07 7.31
N GLY A 73 -16.62 -0.51 7.04
CA GLY A 73 -17.74 -1.28 6.49
C GLY A 73 -17.40 -2.03 5.19
N ASN A 74 -16.42 -1.54 4.45
CA ASN A 74 -15.93 -2.04 3.17
C ASN A 74 -14.59 -2.79 3.23
N GLY A 75 -13.94 -2.93 4.39
CA GLY A 75 -12.62 -3.58 4.44
C GLY A 75 -11.86 -3.43 5.76
N VAL A 76 -10.56 -3.70 5.71
CA VAL A 76 -9.63 -3.47 6.82
C VAL A 76 -8.56 -2.51 6.32
N ILE A 77 -8.36 -1.41 7.05
CA ILE A 77 -7.29 -0.45 6.76
C ILE A 77 -6.11 -0.73 7.69
N HIS A 78 -4.93 -0.82 7.09
CA HIS A 78 -3.66 -0.88 7.79
C HIS A 78 -2.91 0.43 7.49
N VAL A 79 -2.53 1.16 8.54
CA VAL A 79 -1.78 2.41 8.45
C VAL A 79 -0.30 2.10 8.38
N ILE A 80 0.34 2.57 7.33
CA ILE A 80 1.79 2.50 7.12
C ILE A 80 2.43 3.88 7.23
N ASP A 81 3.69 3.93 7.63
CA ASP A 81 4.47 5.18 7.77
C ASP A 81 5.12 5.66 6.46
N ALA A 82 5.26 4.79 5.47
CA ALA A 82 5.93 5.09 4.21
C ALA A 82 5.06 4.80 2.98
N VAL A 83 5.30 5.55 1.91
CA VAL A 83 4.65 5.36 0.61
C VAL A 83 5.38 4.25 -0.15
N ILE A 84 4.64 3.27 -0.66
CA ILE A 84 5.20 2.15 -1.42
C ILE A 84 5.10 2.48 -2.91
N LEU A 85 6.24 2.66 -3.56
CA LEU A 85 6.27 2.97 -4.99
C LEU A 85 6.41 1.66 -5.80
N PRO A 86 5.55 1.43 -6.80
CA PRO A 86 5.77 0.34 -7.76
C PRO A 86 7.10 0.59 -8.50
N LYS A 87 7.92 -0.46 -8.63
CA LYS A 87 9.16 -0.45 -9.42
C LYS A 87 8.90 -0.66 -10.90
#